data_AF-A0A4V3E1W8-F1
#
_entry.id   AF-A0A4V3E1W8-F1
#
_cell.length_a   1.000
_cell.length_b   1.000
_cell.length_c   1.000
_cell.angle_alpha   90.00
_cell.angle_beta   90.00
_cell.angle_gamma   90.00
#
_symmetry.space_group_name_H-M   'P 1'
#
loop_
_entity.id
_entity.type
_entity.pdbx_description
1 polymer ?
#
loop_
_entity_poly.entity_id
_entity_poly.type
_entity_poly.pdbx_seq_one_letter_code
_entity_poly.pdbx_strand_id
1 'polypeptide(L)'
;MRNLIQQTRQAFYFSLGFYILAIALKLFQFTFADVLISIALLLSLVWTVLVLREVMLSQNLTNVERLLLIIFIIFGNIIAGIAYFFFIRERVVPGQGSNKS
;
A
#
# COMPACT_ATOMS: atom_id res chain seq x y z
N MET A 1 6.58 -2.08 23.90
CA MET A 1 7.25 -1.56 22.69
C MET A 1 7.93 -2.65 21.85
N ARG A 2 8.64 -3.64 22.43
CA ARG A 2 9.33 -4.71 21.68
C ARG A 2 8.42 -5.52 20.74
N ASN A 3 7.18 -5.83 21.16
CA ASN A 3 6.20 -6.55 20.34
C ASN A 3 5.60 -5.69 19.21
N LEU A 4 5.53 -4.36 19.38
CA LEU A 4 5.01 -3.44 18.36
C LEU A 4 6.00 -3.34 17.19
N ILE A 5 7.28 -3.13 17.48
CA ILE A 5 8.37 -3.10 16.48
C ILE A 5 8.43 -4.41 15.68
N GLN A 6 8.29 -5.55 16.36
CA GLN A 6 8.28 -6.85 15.67
C GLN A 6 7.04 -7.04 14.78
N GLN A 7 5.87 -6.58 15.22
CA GLN A 7 4.65 -6.63 14.41
C GLN A 7 4.76 -5.76 13.16
N THR A 8 5.22 -4.51 13.28
CA THR A 8 5.39 -3.62 12.12
C THR A 8 6.40 -4.19 11.14
N ARG A 9 7.53 -4.71 11.64
CA ARG A 9 8.57 -5.31 10.80
C ARG A 9 8.10 -6.58 10.10
N GLN A 10 7.34 -7.44 10.78
CA GLN A 10 6.73 -8.62 10.15
C GLN A 10 5.70 -8.22 9.10
N ALA A 11 4.80 -7.29 9.41
CA ALA A 11 3.80 -6.82 8.45
C ALA A 11 4.46 -6.21 7.20
N PHE A 12 5.55 -5.46 7.37
CA PHE A 12 6.35 -4.94 6.27
C PHE A 12 6.94 -6.06 5.41
N TYR A 13 7.71 -6.98 6.00
CA TYR A 13 8.31 -8.10 5.26
C TYR A 13 7.27 -9.01 4.60
N PHE A 14 6.12 -9.18 5.24
CA PHE A 14 5.01 -9.94 4.69
C PHE A 14 4.43 -9.23 3.46
N SER A 15 4.16 -7.92 3.54
CA SER A 15 3.71 -7.13 2.37
C SER A 15 4.74 -7.16 1.24
N LEU A 16 6.03 -7.04 1.57
CA LEU A 16 7.12 -7.01 0.61
C LEU A 16 7.29 -8.38 -0.08
N GLY A 17 7.16 -9.46 0.68
CA GLY A 17 7.12 -10.83 0.14
C GLY A 17 5.96 -11.01 -0.84
N PHE A 18 4.76 -10.53 -0.48
CA PHE A 18 3.60 -10.58 -1.38
C PHE A 18 3.78 -9.72 -2.64
N TYR A 19 4.38 -8.54 -2.54
CA TYR A 19 4.70 -7.72 -3.72
C TYR A 19 5.69 -8.41 -4.65
N ILE A 20 6.78 -8.99 -4.11
CA ILE A 20 7.76 -9.71 -4.90
C ILE A 20 7.12 -10.94 -5.56
N LEU A 21 6.32 -11.70 -4.82
CA LEU A 21 5.62 -12.88 -5.34
C LEU A 21 4.65 -12.46 -6.45
N ALA A 22 3.88 -11.39 -6.25
CA ALA A 22 2.93 -10.88 -7.22
C ALA A 22 3.60 -10.40 -8.51
N ILE A 23 4.76 -9.72 -8.41
CA ILE A 23 5.56 -9.32 -9.57
C ILE A 23 6.08 -10.56 -10.31
N ALA A 24 6.58 -11.56 -9.59
CA ALA A 24 7.02 -12.81 -10.18
C ALA A 24 5.87 -13.52 -10.92
N LEU A 25 4.70 -13.68 -10.30
CA LEU A 25 3.53 -14.30 -10.95
C LEU A 25 3.07 -13.50 -12.19
N LYS A 26 3.15 -12.18 -12.16
CA LYS A 26 2.84 -11.33 -13.31
C LYS A 26 3.81 -11.55 -14.47
N LEU A 27 5.10 -11.74 -14.18
CA LEU A 27 6.11 -12.10 -15.20
C LEU A 27 5.82 -13.47 -15.82
N PHE A 28 5.31 -14.42 -15.04
CA PHE A 28 4.84 -15.72 -15.54
C PHE A 28 3.43 -15.70 -16.16
N GLN A 29 2.83 -14.51 -16.37
CA GLN A 29 1.51 -14.32 -17.01
C GLN A 29 0.38 -15.10 -16.33
N PHE A 30 0.48 -15.36 -15.02
CA PHE A 30 -0.55 -16.09 -14.29
C PHE A 30 -1.78 -15.20 -14.06
N THR A 31 -2.97 -15.67 -14.44
CA THR A 31 -4.26 -14.97 -14.23
C THR A 31 -4.54 -14.61 -12.76
N PHE A 32 -3.98 -15.37 -11.82
CA PHE A 32 -4.14 -15.13 -10.37
C PHE A 32 -3.27 -13.97 -9.85
N ALA A 33 -2.32 -13.47 -10.66
CA ALA A 33 -1.42 -12.40 -10.26
C ALA A 33 -2.18 -11.14 -9.86
N ASP A 34 -3.24 -10.77 -10.58
CA ASP A 34 -4.01 -9.55 -10.33
C ASP A 34 -4.78 -9.60 -8.99
N VAL A 35 -5.31 -10.78 -8.64
CA VAL A 35 -5.93 -11.01 -7.32
C VAL A 35 -4.90 -10.90 -6.22
N LEU A 36 -3.71 -11.48 -6.44
CA LEU A 36 -2.62 -11.44 -5.47
C LEU A 36 -2.05 -10.02 -5.29
N ILE A 37 -1.97 -9.22 -6.35
CA ILE A 37 -1.64 -7.79 -6.30
C ILE A 37 -2.67 -7.04 -5.45
N SER A 38 -3.96 -7.34 -5.62
CA SER A 38 -5.03 -6.71 -4.83
C SER A 38 -4.91 -7.04 -3.34
N ILE A 39 -4.58 -8.30 -3.00
CA ILE A 39 -4.31 -8.71 -1.61
C ILE A 39 -3.04 -8.02 -1.07
N ALA A 40 -1.99 -7.93 -1.88
CA ALA A 40 -0.75 -7.23 -1.51
C ALA A 40 -1.01 -5.75 -1.22
N LEU A 41 -1.88 -5.09 -2.01
CA LEU A 41 -2.32 -3.72 -1.78
C LEU A 41 -3.13 -3.57 -0.48
N LEU A 42 -4.00 -4.54 -0.16
CA LEU A 42 -4.71 -4.53 1.13
C LEU A 42 -3.76 -4.69 2.31
N LEU A 43 -2.80 -5.62 2.22
CA LEU A 43 -1.74 -5.78 3.21
C LEU A 43 -0.87 -4.52 3.32
N SER A 44 -0.70 -3.79 2.21
CA SER A 44 0.01 -2.51 2.16
C SER A 44 -0.62 -1.47 3.09
N LEU A 45 -1.95 -1.41 3.11
CA LEU A 45 -2.68 -0.50 4.00
C LEU A 45 -2.49 -0.88 5.47
N VAL A 46 -2.47 -2.18 5.79
CA VAL A 46 -2.30 -2.65 7.18
C VAL A 46 -0.95 -2.23 7.75
N TRP A 47 0.16 -2.46 7.04
CA TRP A 47 1.48 -2.06 7.56
C TRP A 47 1.63 -0.54 7.60
N THR A 48 1.02 0.20 6.66
CA THR A 48 1.01 1.67 6.66
C THR A 48 0.40 2.22 7.96
N VAL A 49 -0.74 1.68 8.41
CA VAL A 49 -1.38 2.06 9.68
C VAL A 49 -0.51 1.69 10.88
N LEU A 50 0.13 0.51 10.87
CA LEU A 50 1.04 0.09 11.94
C LEU A 50 2.26 1.01 12.06
N VAL A 51 2.85 1.42 10.92
CA VAL A 51 3.97 2.38 10.89
C VAL A 51 3.54 3.74 11.42
N LEU A 52 2.38 4.26 10.98
CA LEU A 52 1.86 5.53 11.51
C LEU A 52 1.68 5.47 13.03
N ARG A 53 1.13 4.37 13.55
CA ARG A 53 0.98 4.15 14.99
C ARG A 53 2.33 4.13 15.71
N GLU A 54 3.33 3.44 15.15
CA GLU A 54 4.68 3.39 15.70
C GLU A 54 5.35 4.77 15.72
N VAL A 55 5.19 5.54 14.65
CA VAL A 55 5.69 6.91 14.53
C VAL A 55 5.02 7.86 15.54
N MET A 56 3.71 7.73 15.77
CA MET A 56 2.98 8.51 16.77
C MET A 56 3.38 8.18 18.21
N LEU A 57 3.61 6.90 18.51
CA LEU A 57 3.95 6.41 19.86
C LEU A 57 5.45 6.54 20.20
N SER A 58 6.31 6.75 19.21
CA SER A 58 7.75 6.87 19.43
C SER A 58 8.10 8.16 20.18
N GLN A 59 8.73 8.01 21.36
CA GLN A 59 9.30 9.13 22.13
C GLN A 59 10.74 9.49 21.72
N ASN A 60 11.35 8.69 20.84
CA ASN A 60 12.73 8.88 20.38
C ASN A 60 12.81 9.71 19.08
N LEU A 61 11.69 9.96 18.42
CA LEU A 61 11.63 10.74 17.18
C LEU A 61 11.45 12.21 17.49
N THR A 62 12.28 13.05 16.87
CA THR A 62 12.07 14.50 16.88
C THR A 62 10.83 14.85 16.05
N ASN A 63 10.22 16.01 16.35
CA ASN A 63 9.03 16.48 15.63
C ASN A 63 9.27 16.60 14.11
N VAL A 64 10.50 16.93 13.69
CA VAL A 64 10.87 17.07 12.28
C VAL A 64 10.93 15.72 11.57
N GLU A 65 11.58 14.72 12.18
CA GLU A 65 11.66 13.36 11.62
C GLU A 65 10.28 12.72 11.51
N ARG A 66 9.43 12.94 12.53
CA ARG A 66 8.04 12.50 12.53
C ARG A 66 7.25 13.12 11.37
N LEU A 67 7.40 14.42 11.15
CA LEU A 67 6.72 15.13 10.06
C LEU A 67 7.16 14.61 8.69
N LEU A 68 8.48 14.45 8.50
CA LEU A 68 9.06 13.92 7.24
C LEU A 68 8.55 12.53 6.90
N LEU A 69 8.50 11.61 7.88
CA LEU A 69 7.98 10.26 7.69
C LEU A 69 6.50 10.25 7.30
N ILE A 70 5.69 11.07 7.97
CA ILE A 70 4.26 11.18 7.66
C ILE A 70 4.05 11.72 6.25
N ILE A 71 4.78 12.79 5.87
CA ILE A 71 4.70 13.37 4.52
C ILE A 71 5.07 12.33 3.47
N PHE A 72 6.15 11.57 3.70
CA PHE A 72 6.61 10.54 2.76
C PHE A 72 5.55 9.45 2.54
N ILE A 73 4.92 8.96 3.62
CA ILE A 73 3.87 7.93 3.56
C ILE A 73 2.62 8.44 2.85
N ILE A 74 2.20 9.68 3.14
CA ILE A 74 1.05 10.31 2.49
C ILE A 74 1.30 10.49 1.00
N PHE A 75 2.48 10.99 0.61
CA PHE A 75 2.84 11.17 -0.80
C PHE A 75 2.76 9.86 -1.58
N GLY A 76 3.32 8.77 -1.03
CA GLY A 76 3.25 7.45 -1.67
C GLY A 76 1.80 6.97 -1.87
N ASN A 77 0.94 7.18 -0.87
CA ASN A 77 -0.49 6.83 -0.97
C ASN A 77 -1.22 7.70 -2.00
N ILE A 78 -0.93 9.00 -2.07
CA ILE A 78 -1.54 9.90 -3.07
C ILE A 78 -1.14 9.46 -4.48
N ILE A 79 0.13 9.14 -4.72
CA ILE A 79 0.59 8.65 -6.04
C ILE A 79 -0.12 7.35 -6.41
N ALA A 80 -0.23 6.41 -5.47
CA ALA A 80 -0.97 5.16 -5.69
C ALA A 80 -2.46 5.41 -5.99
N GLY A 81 -3.09 6.35 -5.27
CA GLY A 81 -4.46 6.79 -5.53
C GLY A 81 -4.62 7.41 -6.92
N ILE A 82 -3.72 8.31 -7.33
CA ILE A 82 -3.72 8.91 -8.67
C ILE A 82 -3.61 7.82 -9.73
N ALA A 83 -2.68 6.88 -9.58
CA ALA A 83 -2.52 5.77 -10.52
C ALA A 83 -3.80 4.94 -10.64
N TYR A 84 -4.48 4.65 -9.53
CA TYR A 84 -5.77 3.95 -9.54
C TYR A 84 -6.87 4.76 -10.26
N PHE A 85 -7.06 6.03 -9.85
CA PHE A 85 -8.15 6.88 -10.36
C PHE A 85 -8.01 7.24 -11.84
N PHE A 86 -6.78 7.45 -12.33
CA PHE A 86 -6.54 7.86 -13.72
C PHE A 86 -6.36 6.69 -14.70
N PHE A 87 -5.77 5.56 -14.30
CA PHE A 87 -5.45 4.48 -15.25
C PHE A 87 -6.39 3.27 -15.16
N ILE A 88 -6.87 2.94 -13.96
CA ILE A 88 -7.51 1.64 -13.70
C ILE A 88 -9.01 1.78 -13.40
N ARG A 89 -9.45 2.95 -12.92
CA ARG A 89 -10.87 3.17 -12.57
C ARG A 89 -11.84 2.87 -13.70
N GLU A 90 -11.52 3.27 -14.94
CA GLU A 90 -12.36 2.98 -16.11
C GLU A 90 -12.48 1.48 -16.43
N ARG A 91 -11.49 0.67 -16.04
CA ARG A 91 -11.51 -0.79 -16.25
C ARG A 91 -12.15 -1.55 -15.08
N VAL A 92 -12.14 -0.99 -13.87
CA VAL A 92 -12.70 -1.63 -12.66
C VAL A 92 -14.19 -1.33 -12.49
N VAL A 93 -14.66 -0.15 -12.92
CA VAL A 93 -16.08 0.21 -12.90
C VAL A 93 -16.60 0.26 -14.34
N PRO A 94 -17.16 -0.84 -14.89
CA PRO A 94 -17.80 -0.80 -16.19
C PRO A 94 -19.13 -0.04 -16.08
N GLY A 95 -19.14 1.26 -16.43
CA GLY A 95 -20.40 1.98 -16.64
C GLY A 95 -20.52 3.38 -16.04
N GLN A 96 -19.66 4.33 -16.45
CA GLN A 96 -20.05 5.76 -16.44
C GLN A 96 -19.64 6.45 -17.74
N GLY A 97 -19.91 5.82 -18.89
CA GLY A 97 -19.51 6.32 -20.20
C GLY A 97 -20.42 5.97 -21.37
N SER A 98 -21.65 5.50 -21.15
CA SER A 98 -22.63 5.37 -22.24
C SER A 98 -24.05 5.67 -21.76
N ASN A 99 -24.26 6.91 -21.37
CA ASN A 99 -25.55 7.56 -21.56
C ASN A 99 -25.27 8.95 -22.11
N LYS A 100 -24.69 8.98 -23.32
CA LYS A 100 -24.67 10.16 -24.18
C LYS A 100 -25.52 9.82 -25.39
N SER A 101 -26.79 10.19 -25.25
CA SER A 101 -27.79 10.55 -26.25
C SER A 101 -28.20 9.57 -27.34
#